data_AF-A0A957P423-F1
#
_entry.id   AF-A0A957P423-F1
#
_cell.length_a   1.000
_cell.length_b   1.000
_cell.length_c   1.000
_cell.angle_alpha   90.00
_cell.angle_beta   90.00
_cell.angle_gamma   90.00
#
_symmetry.space_group_name_H-M   'P 1'
#
loop_
_entity.id
_entity.type
_entity.pdbx_description
1 polymer ?
#
loop_
_entity_poly.entity_id
_entity_poly.type
_entity_poly.pdbx_seq_one_letter_code
_entity_poly.pdbx_strand_id
1 'polypeptide(L)' 'VDLDTGHVEVTRLVSVNDVGKAINPQLVEGQIEGAAAQAIGWTLLENFIQKDGRTLTPHLSNYLIPGVLDIADV' A
#
# COMPACT_ATOMS: atom_id res chain seq x y z
N VAL A 1 3.42 9.04 -13.53
CA VAL A 1 4.77 9.40 -13.08
C VAL A 1 5.06 10.80 -13.55
N ASP A 2 5.37 11.69 -12.62
CA ASP A 2 5.91 13.01 -12.92
C ASP A 2 7.39 12.87 -13.25
N LEU A 3 7.81 13.32 -14.44
CA LEU A 3 9.17 13.12 -14.95
C LEU A 3 10.20 14.09 -14.35
N ASP A 4 9.74 15.21 -13.79
CA ASP A 4 10.62 16.22 -13.19
C ASP A 4 10.93 15.85 -11.73
N THR A 5 9.96 15.27 -11.01
CA THR A 5 10.09 14.92 -9.59
C THR A 5 10.30 13.43 -9.32
N GLY A 6 9.97 12.56 -10.28
CA GLY A 6 9.94 11.12 -10.08
C GLY A 6 8.75 10.63 -9.25
N HIS A 7 7.79 11.51 -8.91
CA HIS A 7 6.64 11.14 -8.11
C HIS A 7 5.72 10.15 -8.87
N VAL A 8 5.33 9.08 -8.19
CA VAL A 8 4.48 8.02 -8.75
C VAL A 8 3.12 8.08 -8.09
N GLU A 9 2.10 8.32 -8.92
CA GLU A 9 0.69 8.24 -8.52
C GLU A 9 0.07 6.99 -9.12
N VAL A 10 -0.62 6.21 -8.28
CA VAL A 10 -1.44 5.07 -8.73
C VAL A 10 -2.78 5.63 -9.19
N THR A 11 -3.00 5.69 -10.50
CA THR A 11 -4.24 6.29 -11.06
C THR A 11 -5.40 5.31 -11.13
N ARG A 12 -5.12 4.00 -11.09
CA ARG A 12 -6.13 2.94 -11.12
C ARG A 12 -5.55 1.62 -10.62
N LEU A 13 -6.30 0.93 -9.79
CA LEU A 13 -6.05 -0.47 -9.41
C LEU A 13 -7.26 -1.31 -9.83
N VAL A 14 -7.03 -2.55 -10.25
CA VAL A 14 -8.11 -3.52 -10.52
C VAL A 14 -7.69 -4.84 -9.89
N SER A 15 -8.49 -5.30 -8.92
CA SER A 15 -8.28 -6.59 -8.28
C SER A 15 -9.36 -7.59 -8.69
N VAL A 16 -8.96 -8.81 -9.05
CA VAL A 16 -9.87 -9.91 -9.36
C VAL A 16 -9.50 -11.10 -8.50
N ASN A 17 -10.40 -11.49 -7.60
CA ASN A 17 -10.15 -12.50 -6.59
C ASN A 17 -11.22 -13.60 -6.67
N ASP A 18 -10.81 -14.85 -6.87
CA ASP A 18 -11.68 -16.00 -6.66
C ASP A 18 -11.55 -16.48 -5.22
N VAL A 19 -12.58 -16.24 -4.42
CA VAL A 19 -12.65 -16.65 -3.01
C VAL A 19 -13.58 -17.85 -2.80
N GLY A 20 -14.04 -18.50 -3.88
CA GLY A 20 -15.08 -19.50 -3.84
C GLY A 20 -16.40 -18.91 -3.32
N LYS A 21 -16.79 -19.28 -2.09
CA LYS A 21 -17.98 -18.73 -1.43
C LYS A 21 -17.58 -17.69 -0.38
N ALA A 22 -17.79 -16.41 -0.69
CA ALA A 22 -17.71 -15.36 0.30
C ALA A 22 -18.79 -15.57 1.39
N ILE A 23 -18.35 -15.83 2.62
CA ILE A 23 -19.26 -15.97 3.78
C ILE A 23 -19.90 -14.62 4.10
N ASN A 24 -19.10 -13.55 4.03
CA ASN A 24 -19.55 -12.16 4.14
C ASN A 24 -18.87 -11.34 3.02
N PRO A 25 -19.58 -11.03 1.92
CA PRO A 25 -19.01 -10.31 0.78
C PRO A 25 -18.40 -8.95 1.16
N GLN A 26 -19.06 -8.17 2.01
CA GLN A 26 -18.58 -6.85 2.42
C GLN A 26 -17.25 -6.92 3.18
N LEU A 27 -17.07 -7.93 4.04
CA LEU A 27 -15.79 -8.12 4.72
C LEU A 27 -14.70 -8.60 3.77
N VAL A 28 -15.05 -9.39 2.75
CA VAL A 28 -14.08 -9.80 1.71
C VAL A 28 -13.61 -8.58 0.91
N GLU A 29 -14.52 -7.69 0.52
CA GLU A 29 -14.19 -6.43 -0.15
C GLU A 29 -13.23 -5.58 0.70
N GLY A 30 -13.54 -5.36 1.98
CA GLY A 30 -12.65 -4.60 2.86
C GLY A 30 -11.27 -5.25 3.09
N GLN A 31 -11.16 -6.58 2.99
CA GLN A 31 -9.85 -7.25 3.02
C GLN A 31 -9.07 -7.01 1.71
N ILE A 32 -9.74 -7.02 0.57
CA ILE A 32 -9.11 -6.73 -0.74
C ILE A 32 -8.62 -5.28 -0.78
N GLU A 33 -9.43 -4.33 -0.34
CA GLU A 33 -9.06 -2.92 -0.22
C GLU A 33 -7.86 -2.72 0.72
N GLY A 34 -7.89 -3.36 1.90
CA GLY A 34 -6.78 -3.30 2.85
C GLY A 34 -5.48 -3.88 2.30
N ALA A 35 -5.55 -5.02 1.59
CA ALA A 35 -4.40 -5.64 0.94
C ALA A 35 -3.85 -4.77 -0.20
N ALA A 36 -4.71 -4.14 -0.99
CA ALA A 36 -4.31 -3.20 -2.05
C ALA A 36 -3.59 -1.99 -1.46
N ALA A 37 -4.11 -1.40 -0.38
CA ALA A 37 -3.45 -0.29 0.30
C ALA A 37 -2.06 -0.68 0.84
N GLN A 38 -1.93 -1.85 1.45
CA GLN A 38 -0.64 -2.38 1.91
C GLN A 38 0.34 -2.61 0.75
N ALA A 39 -0.13 -3.16 -0.36
CA ALA A 39 0.71 -3.41 -1.54
C ALA A 39 1.26 -2.10 -2.14
N ILE A 40 0.43 -1.06 -2.21
CA ILE A 40 0.84 0.29 -2.64
C ILE A 40 1.89 0.85 -1.66
N GLY A 41 1.63 0.76 -0.35
CA GLY A 41 2.57 1.15 0.70
C GLY A 41 3.94 0.51 0.53
N TRP A 42 4.00 -0.82 0.48
CA TRP A 42 5.25 -1.57 0.27
C TRP A 42 5.97 -1.27 -1.03
N THR A 43 5.24 -1.00 -2.11
CA THR A 43 5.85 -0.81 -3.42
C THR A 43 6.44 0.59 -3.58
N LEU A 44 5.79 1.61 -3.01
CA LEU A 44 6.09 3.01 -3.32
C LEU A 44 6.57 3.86 -2.13
N LEU A 45 6.18 3.52 -0.89
CA LEU A 45 6.37 4.40 0.26
C LEU A 45 7.25 3.78 1.36
N GLU A 46 6.96 2.54 1.75
CA GLU A 46 7.59 1.88 2.88
C GLU A 46 9.04 1.51 2.55
N ASN A 47 9.95 1.85 3.47
CA ASN A 47 11.37 1.57 3.30
C ASN A 47 12.00 1.24 4.66
N PHE A 48 12.02 -0.03 5.02
CA PHE A 48 12.63 -0.48 6.27
C PHE A 48 14.14 -0.58 6.11
N ILE A 49 14.88 0.32 6.77
CA ILE A 49 16.34 0.32 6.73
C ILE A 49 16.89 -0.10 8.08
N GLN A 50 17.76 -1.10 8.06
CA GLN A 50 18.57 -1.50 9.20
C GLN A 50 20.05 -1.44 8.82
N LYS A 51 20.88 -1.01 9.77
CA LYS A 51 22.33 -1.04 9.66
C LYS A 51 22.96 -1.38 11.00
N ASP A 52 23.92 -2.30 11.03
CA ASP A 52 24.67 -2.68 12.23
C ASP A 52 23.78 -3.05 13.42
N GLY A 53 22.66 -3.76 13.14
CA GLY A 53 21.68 -4.16 14.15
C GLY A 53 20.77 -3.04 14.68
N ARG A 54 20.85 -1.83 14.12
CA ARG A 54 19.98 -0.69 14.48
C ARG A 54 19.04 -0.34 13.34
N THR A 55 17.76 -0.14 13.67
CA THR A 55 16.75 0.37 12.74
C THR A 55 16.95 1.86 12.51
N LEU A 56 17.10 2.27 11.25
CA LEU A 56 17.28 3.67 10.85
C LEU A 56 15.96 4.37 10.51
N THR A 57 14.90 3.60 10.22
CA THR A 57 13.54 4.10 9.97
C THR A 57 12.53 3.65 11.04
N PRO A 58 12.73 3.97 12.34
CA PRO A 58 11.88 3.46 13.42
C PRO A 58 10.59 4.28 13.66
N HIS A 59 10.36 5.37 12.92
CA HIS A 59 9.26 6.30 13.16
C HIS A 59 8.36 6.40 11.92
N LEU A 60 7.06 6.66 12.11
CA LEU A 60 6.15 6.83 10.97
C LEU A 60 6.46 8.07 10.10
N SER A 61 7.29 8.99 10.60
CA SER A 61 7.80 10.13 9.82
C SER A 61 8.92 9.75 8.85
N ASN A 62 9.54 8.58 9.01
CA ASN A 62 10.61 8.08 8.14
C ASN A 62 10.39 6.66 7.61
N TYR A 63 9.36 5.96 8.10
CA TYR A 63 8.74 4.78 7.52
C TYR A 63 7.31 5.16 7.11
N LEU A 64 7.14 5.55 5.85
CA LEU A 64 5.91 6.16 5.37
C LEU A 64 4.85 5.09 5.12
N ILE A 65 3.78 5.14 5.92
CA ILE A 65 2.56 4.35 5.69
C ILE A 65 1.66 5.17 4.75
N PRO A 66 1.02 4.54 3.75
CA PRO A 66 0.13 5.24 2.83
C PRO A 66 -1.01 5.93 3.57
N GLY A 67 -1.25 7.20 3.21
CA GLY A 67 -2.42 7.96 3.59
C GLY A 67 -3.56 7.81 2.57
N VAL A 68 -4.70 8.46 2.85
CA VAL A 68 -5.90 8.36 1.99
C VAL A 68 -5.72 8.89 0.57
N LEU A 69 -4.72 9.76 0.34
CA LEU A 69 -4.43 10.31 -0.99
C LEU A 69 -3.44 9.44 -1.79
N ASP A 70 -2.81 8.46 -1.16
CA ASP A 70 -1.85 7.57 -1.82
C ASP A 70 -2.54 6.34 -2.43
N ILE A 71 -3.81 6.10 -2.08
CA ILE A 71 -4.56 4.90 -2.45
C ILE A 71 -5.56 5.23 -3.56
N ALA A 72 -5.52 4.43 -4.63
CA ALA A 72 -6.53 4.45 -5.68
C ALA A 72 -7.77 3.64 -5.26
N ASP A 73 -8.94 3.99 -5.80
CA ASP A 73 -10.11 3.11 -5.72
C ASP A 73 -9.77 1.74 -6.35
N VAL A 74 -10.22 0.68 -5.67
CA VAL A 74 -9.92 -0.74 -5.96
C VAL A 74 -11.10 -1.44 -6.61
#